data_AF-A0A966R9I7-F1
#
_entry.id   AF-A0A966R9I7-F1
#
_cell.length_a   1.000
_cell.length_b   1.000
_cell.length_c   1.000
_cell.angle_alpha   90.00
_cell.angle_beta   90.00
_cell.angle_gamma   90.00
#
_symmetry.space_group_name_H-M   'P 1'
#
loop_
_entity.id
_entity.type
_entity.pdbx_description
1 polymer ?
#
loop_
_entity_poly.entity_id
_entity_poly.type
_entity_poly.pdbx_seq_one_letter_code
_entity_poly.pdbx_strand_id
1 'polypeptide(L)'
;MFRTAGTWAATIAVQESIDDTTWETVQSWTVAGDQNITYSAFSPGPVYVRIAVTAYTASSGAPVAAIDAADPVVWGSVRITSRASGTSVTAVVEEPLFASSATYYHAEGSWSAASGYPRQVILHEGRLWFAGTSSEPLTLWASEVDVYDN
;
A
#
# COMPACT_ATOMS: atom_id res chain seq x y z
N MET A 1 -5.68 -9.95 -8.14
CA MET A 1 -6.12 -11.07 -9.00
C MET A 1 -5.36 -11.00 -10.31
N PHE A 2 -4.73 -12.11 -10.72
CA PHE A 2 -4.09 -12.28 -12.01
C PHE A 2 -4.97 -13.13 -12.93
N ARG A 3 -5.02 -12.78 -14.22
CA ARG A 3 -5.74 -13.54 -15.23
C ARG A 3 -5.05 -13.49 -16.58
N THR A 4 -5.23 -14.54 -17.38
CA THR A 4 -4.88 -14.56 -18.80
C THR A 4 -6.10 -14.84 -19.67
N ALA A 5 -6.07 -14.37 -20.92
CA ALA A 5 -7.07 -14.66 -21.94
C ALA A 5 -6.41 -14.77 -23.33
N GLY A 6 -7.02 -15.55 -24.23
CA GLY A 6 -6.56 -15.72 -25.61
C GLY A 6 -5.73 -17.00 -25.82
N THR A 7 -4.99 -17.05 -26.92
CA THR A 7 -4.23 -18.22 -27.36
C THR A 7 -2.77 -17.86 -27.60
N TRP A 8 -1.85 -18.52 -26.89
CA TRP A 8 -0.43 -18.19 -26.90
C TRP A 8 0.44 -19.29 -26.28
N ALA A 9 1.72 -19.26 -26.62
CA ALA A 9 2.74 -20.13 -26.05
C ALA A 9 3.83 -19.26 -25.41
N ALA A 10 3.92 -19.30 -24.08
CA ALA A 10 4.85 -18.52 -23.28
C ALA A 10 5.00 -19.09 -21.86
N THR A 11 6.03 -18.65 -21.15
CA THR A 11 6.09 -18.76 -19.69
C THR A 11 5.73 -17.41 -19.07
N ILE A 12 4.72 -17.41 -18.22
CA ILE A 12 4.18 -16.21 -17.60
C ILE A 12 4.36 -16.34 -16.11
N ALA A 13 4.86 -15.28 -15.48
CA ALA A 13 5.07 -15.23 -14.05
C ALA A 13 4.48 -13.97 -13.44
N VAL A 14 3.98 -14.08 -12.22
CA VAL A 14 3.71 -12.95 -11.34
C VAL A 14 4.95 -12.76 -10.47
N GLN A 15 5.47 -11.55 -10.46
CA GLN A 15 6.63 -11.18 -9.66
C GLN A 15 6.28 -10.07 -8.67
N GLU A 16 6.93 -10.12 -7.52
CA GLU A 16 6.83 -9.13 -6.46
C GLU A 16 8.20 -8.51 -6.18
N SER A 17 8.19 -7.27 -5.70
CA SER A 17 9.38 -6.54 -5.26
C SER A 17 9.04 -5.58 -4.13
N ILE A 18 9.94 -5.43 -3.17
CA ILE A 18 9.82 -4.43 -2.09
C ILE A 18 10.49 -3.09 -2.44
N ASP A 19 11.36 -3.07 -3.45
CA ASP A 19 12.28 -1.98 -3.78
C ASP A 19 12.21 -1.54 -5.26
N ASP A 20 11.27 -2.10 -6.03
CA ASP A 20 11.11 -1.94 -7.48
C ASP A 20 12.35 -2.34 -8.31
N THR A 21 13.33 -2.99 -7.69
CA THR A 21 14.66 -3.27 -8.27
C THR A 21 14.96 -4.76 -8.27
N THR A 22 14.80 -5.40 -7.13
CA THR A 22 14.98 -6.84 -6.91
C THR A 22 13.62 -7.51 -7.00
N TRP A 23 13.46 -8.41 -7.97
CA TRP A 23 12.19 -9.04 -8.28
C TRP A 23 12.22 -10.53 -8.00
N GLU A 24 11.27 -11.01 -7.21
CA GLU A 24 11.09 -12.41 -6.87
C GLU A 24 9.88 -12.98 -7.62
N THR A 25 10.00 -14.20 -8.12
CA THR A 25 8.87 -14.89 -8.75
C THR A 25 7.99 -15.52 -7.68
N VAL A 26 6.79 -15.00 -7.52
CA VAL A 26 5.76 -15.55 -6.63
C VAL A 26 5.17 -16.82 -7.23
N GLN A 27 4.88 -16.78 -8.53
CA GLN A 27 4.28 -17.90 -9.23
C GLN A 27 4.55 -17.84 -10.73
N SER A 28 4.71 -19.00 -11.37
CA SER A 28 4.98 -19.12 -12.80
C SER A 28 4.23 -20.29 -13.45
N TRP A 29 3.85 -20.09 -14.72
CA TRP A 29 3.19 -21.10 -15.55
C TRP A 29 3.75 -21.08 -16.96
N THR A 30 4.03 -22.25 -17.52
CA THR A 30 4.21 -22.41 -18.95
C THR A 30 2.86 -22.74 -19.57
N VAL A 31 2.38 -21.87 -20.46
CA VAL A 31 1.11 -22.02 -21.16
C VAL A 31 1.34 -22.24 -22.64
N ALA A 32 0.46 -23.01 -23.26
CA ALA A 32 0.40 -23.20 -24.71
C ALA A 32 -1.07 -23.29 -25.14
N GLY A 33 -1.36 -22.81 -26.35
CA GLY A 33 -2.72 -22.82 -26.86
C GLY A 33 -3.63 -21.88 -26.06
N ASP A 34 -4.86 -22.31 -25.81
CA ASP A 34 -5.92 -21.56 -25.11
C ASP A 34 -5.95 -21.80 -23.60
N GLN A 35 -4.84 -22.32 -23.04
CA GLN A 35 -4.69 -22.48 -21.61
C GLN A 35 -4.66 -21.11 -20.91
N ASN A 36 -5.77 -20.78 -20.26
CA ASN A 36 -5.94 -19.52 -19.56
C ASN A 36 -5.96 -19.73 -18.04
N ILE A 37 -5.18 -18.90 -17.34
CA ILE A 37 -4.92 -19.01 -15.91
C ILE A 37 -5.67 -17.91 -15.18
N THR A 38 -6.24 -18.27 -14.03
CA THR A 38 -6.73 -17.33 -13.02
C THR A 38 -6.03 -17.63 -11.71
N TYR A 39 -5.48 -16.62 -11.07
CA TYR A 39 -4.73 -16.76 -9.83
C TYR A 39 -4.99 -15.58 -8.90
N SER A 40 -5.09 -15.85 -7.60
CA SER A 40 -5.21 -14.81 -6.58
C SER A 40 -4.19 -15.09 -5.50
N ALA A 41 -3.53 -14.02 -5.06
CA ALA A 41 -2.60 -14.01 -3.95
C ALA A 41 -2.90 -12.81 -3.06
N PHE A 42 -2.41 -12.87 -1.84
CA PHE A 42 -2.42 -11.79 -0.88
C PHE A 42 -0.98 -11.51 -0.46
N SER A 43 -0.59 -10.25 -0.48
CA SER A 43 0.72 -9.79 -0.04
C SER A 43 0.50 -9.02 1.28
N PRO A 44 1.19 -9.37 2.37
CA PRO A 44 0.92 -8.83 3.70
C PRO A 44 1.38 -7.38 3.91
N GLY A 45 1.97 -6.74 2.91
CA GLY A 45 2.46 -5.36 2.97
C GLY A 45 2.56 -4.71 1.60
N PRO A 46 2.97 -3.44 1.53
CA PRO A 46 3.13 -2.72 0.27
C PRO A 46 4.23 -3.35 -0.57
N VAL A 47 3.87 -3.83 -1.75
CA VAL A 47 4.78 -4.46 -2.71
C VAL A 47 4.48 -3.96 -4.12
N TYR A 48 5.52 -3.90 -4.94
CA TYR A 48 5.40 -3.74 -6.38
C TYR A 48 5.06 -5.10 -6.99
N VAL A 49 4.10 -5.12 -7.91
CA VAL A 49 3.69 -6.32 -8.64
C VAL A 49 3.85 -6.11 -10.13
N ARG A 50 4.32 -7.13 -10.84
CA ARG A 50 4.36 -7.12 -12.30
C ARG A 50 4.10 -8.49 -12.91
N ILE A 51 3.75 -8.48 -14.19
CA ILE A 51 3.70 -9.66 -15.04
C ILE A 51 5.01 -9.76 -15.81
N ALA A 52 5.71 -10.89 -15.68
CA ALA A 52 6.87 -11.21 -16.50
C ALA A 52 6.47 -12.28 -17.53
N VAL A 53 6.66 -11.97 -18.82
CA VAL A 53 6.44 -12.92 -19.93
C VAL A 53 7.80 -13.27 -20.52
N THR A 54 8.13 -14.56 -20.53
CA THR A 54 9.38 -15.12 -21.06
C THR A 54 9.08 -16.31 -21.97
N ALA A 55 10.06 -16.76 -22.75
CA ALA A 55 9.90 -17.88 -23.69
C ALA A 55 8.64 -17.77 -24.58
N TYR A 56 8.26 -16.54 -24.95
CA TYR A 56 7.12 -16.29 -25.83
C TYR A 56 7.49 -16.73 -27.25
N THR A 57 6.72 -17.67 -27.82
CA THR A 57 7.01 -18.23 -29.15
C THR A 57 5.93 -17.93 -30.18
N ALA A 58 4.66 -17.85 -29.76
CA ALA A 58 3.55 -17.59 -30.67
C ALA A 58 2.30 -17.08 -29.94
N SER A 59 1.44 -16.35 -30.65
CA SER A 59 0.04 -16.14 -30.27
C SER A 59 -0.87 -16.09 -31.48
N SER A 60 -2.16 -16.34 -31.24
CA SER A 60 -3.23 -16.03 -32.19
C SER A 60 -4.03 -14.85 -31.65
N GLY A 61 -4.26 -13.84 -32.49
CA GLY A 61 -4.90 -12.58 -32.06
C GLY A 61 -4.07 -11.83 -31.02
N ALA A 62 -4.77 -11.11 -30.14
CA ALA A 62 -4.17 -10.32 -29.07
C ALA A 62 -4.42 -10.99 -27.70
N PRO A 63 -3.54 -11.90 -27.24
CA PRO A 63 -3.66 -12.47 -25.90
C PRO A 63 -3.48 -11.38 -24.84
N VAL A 64 -4.10 -11.59 -23.68
CA VAL A 64 -4.09 -10.65 -22.56
C VAL A 64 -3.56 -11.34 -21.32
N ALA A 65 -2.70 -10.65 -20.59
CA ALA A 65 -2.38 -10.95 -19.20
C ALA A 65 -2.64 -9.68 -18.38
N ALA A 66 -3.39 -9.81 -17.29
CA ALA A 66 -3.81 -8.68 -16.47
C ALA A 66 -3.65 -8.98 -14.98
N ILE A 67 -3.29 -7.95 -14.22
CA ILE A 67 -3.34 -7.92 -12.77
C ILE A 67 -4.36 -6.85 -12.37
N ASP A 68 -5.32 -7.25 -11.54
CA ASP A 68 -6.32 -6.40 -10.92
C ASP A 68 -6.01 -6.36 -9.41
N ALA A 69 -5.57 -5.20 -8.88
CA ALA A 69 -5.37 -5.00 -7.45
C ALA A 69 -6.67 -4.53 -6.80
N ALA A 70 -7.11 -5.21 -5.73
CA ALA A 70 -8.40 -4.91 -5.08
C ALA A 70 -8.36 -3.64 -4.23
N ASP A 71 -7.21 -3.34 -3.61
CA ASP A 71 -6.97 -2.11 -2.86
C ASP A 71 -5.52 -1.64 -3.09
N PRO A 72 -5.25 -0.81 -4.10
CA PRO A 72 -3.90 -0.38 -4.44
C PRO A 72 -3.42 0.80 -3.58
N VAL A 73 -4.16 1.19 -2.53
CA VAL A 73 -3.79 2.32 -1.69
C VAL A 73 -2.67 1.91 -0.74
N VAL A 74 -1.53 2.59 -0.86
CA VAL A 74 -0.41 2.46 0.08
C VAL A 74 -0.43 3.66 1.01
N TRP A 75 -0.68 3.40 2.29
CA TRP A 75 -0.51 4.37 3.35
C TRP A 75 0.96 4.37 3.80
N GLY A 76 1.47 5.56 4.08
CA GLY A 76 2.74 5.74 4.75
C GLY A 76 2.74 7.07 5.49
N SER A 77 3.69 7.24 6.38
CA SER A 77 3.74 8.37 7.30
C SER A 77 5.08 9.08 7.22
N VAL A 78 5.01 10.41 7.33
CA VAL A 78 6.18 11.28 7.28
C VAL A 78 6.12 12.28 8.42
N ARG A 79 7.28 12.62 8.95
CA ARG A 79 7.43 13.71 9.92
C ARG A 79 8.01 14.93 9.23
N ILE A 80 7.21 15.98 9.13
CA ILE A 80 7.60 17.26 8.52
C ILE A 80 8.68 17.93 9.38
N THR A 81 9.76 18.39 8.75
CA THR A 81 10.90 19.07 9.39
C THR A 81 10.99 20.55 9.03
N SER A 82 10.58 20.92 7.81
CA SER A 82 10.48 22.32 7.40
C SER A 82 9.46 22.51 6.28
N ARG A 83 8.88 23.70 6.19
CA ARG A 83 7.97 24.09 5.10
C ARG A 83 8.70 24.92 4.06
N ALA A 84 8.74 24.43 2.82
CA ALA A 84 9.31 25.17 1.70
C ALA A 84 8.31 26.17 1.09
N SER A 85 7.04 25.78 0.93
CA SER A 85 5.99 26.64 0.36
C SER A 85 4.57 26.24 0.81
N GLY A 86 3.55 26.88 0.23
CA GLY A 86 2.13 26.52 0.37
C GLY A 86 1.80 25.04 0.16
N THR A 87 2.57 24.39 -0.70
CA THR A 87 2.28 23.03 -1.22
C THR A 87 3.51 22.13 -1.19
N SER A 88 4.57 22.54 -0.48
CA SER A 88 5.84 21.80 -0.44
C SER A 88 6.47 21.85 0.94
N VAL A 89 6.90 20.68 1.42
CA VAL A 89 7.53 20.46 2.73
C VAL A 89 8.72 19.53 2.59
N THR A 90 9.68 19.66 3.49
CA THR A 90 10.75 18.68 3.72
C THR A 90 10.34 17.81 4.89
N ALA A 91 10.42 16.50 4.74
CA ALA A 91 10.00 15.55 5.76
C ALA A 91 10.94 14.35 5.82
N VAL A 92 10.96 13.68 6.97
CA VAL A 92 11.59 12.38 7.17
C VAL A 92 10.51 11.31 6.98
N VAL A 93 10.80 10.28 6.19
CA VAL A 93 9.90 9.13 5.99
C VAL A 93 10.03 8.21 7.20
N GLU A 94 8.92 8.00 7.91
CA GLU A 94 8.85 7.09 9.06
C GLU A 94 8.31 5.73 8.61
N GLU A 95 7.29 5.73 7.73
CA GLU A 95 6.82 4.55 7.01
C GLU A 95 6.88 4.78 5.50
N PRO A 96 7.27 3.77 4.70
CA PRO A 96 7.46 3.93 3.26
C PRO A 96 6.26 4.54 2.53
N LEU A 97 6.52 5.54 1.70
CA LEU A 97 5.55 6.09 0.77
C LEU A 97 5.61 5.33 -0.55
N PHE A 98 4.47 5.24 -1.26
CA PHE A 98 4.47 4.75 -2.65
C PHE A 98 5.32 5.63 -3.58
N ALA A 99 5.21 6.95 -3.43
CA ALA A 99 5.96 7.92 -4.22
C ALA A 99 6.11 9.25 -3.47
N SER A 100 7.16 10.00 -3.80
CA SER A 100 7.38 11.38 -3.32
C SER A 100 6.77 12.44 -4.25
N SER A 101 6.00 12.04 -5.26
CA SER A 101 5.28 12.95 -6.14
C SER A 101 4.16 13.67 -5.39
N ALA A 102 3.79 14.87 -5.83
CA ALA A 102 2.67 15.60 -5.25
C ALA A 102 1.39 14.78 -5.26
N THR A 103 0.68 14.75 -4.12
CA THR A 103 -0.56 14.00 -3.94
C THR A 103 -1.61 14.85 -3.21
N TYR A 104 -2.87 14.67 -3.59
CA TYR A 104 -4.01 15.23 -2.86
C TYR A 104 -4.42 14.35 -1.67
N TYR A 105 -3.97 13.11 -1.64
CA TYR A 105 -4.24 12.16 -0.55
C TYR A 105 -3.21 12.34 0.55
N HIS A 106 -3.50 13.25 1.48
CA HIS A 106 -2.74 13.42 2.70
C HIS A 106 -3.68 13.79 3.84
N ALA A 107 -3.32 13.40 5.06
CA ALA A 107 -3.97 13.82 6.28
C ALA A 107 -2.89 14.19 7.30
N GLU A 108 -3.09 15.28 8.04
CA GLU A 108 -2.26 15.57 9.20
C GLU A 108 -2.64 14.62 10.34
N GLY A 109 -1.65 14.17 11.11
CA GLY A 109 -1.93 13.41 12.32
C GLY A 109 -2.75 14.24 13.31
N SER A 110 -3.62 13.60 14.08
CA SER A 110 -4.47 14.30 15.06
C SER A 110 -3.68 15.03 16.14
N TRP A 111 -2.44 14.64 16.39
CA TRP A 111 -1.59 15.24 17.40
C TRP A 111 -0.33 15.83 16.77
N SER A 112 -0.13 17.13 16.98
CA SER A 112 1.03 17.87 16.48
C SER A 112 1.34 19.04 17.41
N ALA A 113 2.47 19.72 17.21
CA ALA A 113 2.77 20.94 17.96
C ALA A 113 1.73 22.07 17.68
N ALA A 114 1.04 22.03 16.54
CA ALA A 114 0.01 23.00 16.17
C ALA A 114 -1.37 22.62 16.74
N SER A 115 -1.78 21.36 16.62
CA SER A 115 -3.07 20.86 17.14
C SER A 115 -3.03 20.61 18.66
N GLY A 116 -1.84 20.39 19.21
CA GLY A 116 -1.60 20.00 20.59
C GLY A 116 -1.58 18.49 20.76
N TYR A 117 -1.09 18.08 21.93
CA TYR A 117 -1.04 16.68 22.36
C TYR A 117 -2.13 16.42 23.40
N PRO A 118 -2.60 15.16 23.55
CA PRO A 118 -3.54 14.80 24.59
C PRO A 118 -3.04 15.21 25.97
N ARG A 119 -3.93 15.78 26.78
CA ARG A 119 -3.64 16.21 28.15
C ARG A 119 -4.13 15.23 29.20
N GLN A 120 -4.93 14.26 28.79
CA GLN A 120 -5.46 13.20 29.63
C GLN A 120 -5.33 11.86 28.92
N VAL A 121 -5.09 10.82 29.73
CA VAL A 121 -5.05 9.42 29.32
C VAL A 121 -5.77 8.58 30.36
N ILE A 122 -6.60 7.63 29.92
CA ILE A 122 -7.33 6.72 30.82
C ILE A 122 -7.52 5.35 30.15
N LEU A 123 -7.52 4.29 30.96
CA LEU A 123 -7.98 2.97 30.54
C LEU A 123 -9.45 2.79 30.91
N HIS A 124 -10.30 2.45 29.94
CA HIS A 124 -11.73 2.21 30.16
C HIS A 124 -12.26 1.21 29.14
N GLU A 125 -12.99 0.19 29.63
CA GLU A 125 -13.59 -0.88 28.80
C GLU A 125 -12.60 -1.56 27.84
N GLY A 126 -11.39 -1.88 28.35
CA GLY A 126 -10.36 -2.55 27.56
C GLY A 126 -9.66 -1.67 26.51
N ARG A 127 -9.87 -0.35 26.51
CA ARG A 127 -9.22 0.59 25.58
C ARG A 127 -8.37 1.62 26.29
N LEU A 128 -7.30 2.05 25.62
CA LEU A 128 -6.53 3.23 25.99
C LEU A 128 -7.14 4.46 25.34
N TRP A 129 -7.59 5.42 26.16
CA TRP A 129 -8.25 6.64 25.71
C TRP A 129 -7.35 7.85 25.89
N PHE A 130 -7.37 8.76 24.91
CA PHE A 130 -6.69 10.04 24.92
C PHE A 130 -7.71 11.18 24.73
N ALA A 131 -7.48 12.32 25.38
CA ALA A 131 -8.39 13.45 25.29
C ALA A 131 -7.71 14.82 25.49
N GLY A 132 -8.38 15.86 25.00
CA GLY A 132 -8.12 17.24 25.41
C GLY A 132 -6.91 17.88 24.75
N THR A 133 -6.74 17.72 23.44
CA THR A 133 -5.77 18.53 22.68
C THR A 133 -6.18 20.01 22.69
N SER A 134 -5.27 20.92 22.32
CA SER A 134 -5.57 22.35 22.29
C SER A 134 -6.56 22.73 21.20
N SER A 135 -6.48 22.11 20.02
CA SER A 135 -7.39 22.36 18.90
C SER A 135 -8.73 21.67 19.06
N GLU A 136 -8.75 20.50 19.71
CA GLU A 136 -9.91 19.61 19.76
C GLU A 136 -10.18 19.15 21.20
N PRO A 137 -10.56 20.07 22.10
CA PRO A 137 -10.67 19.79 23.54
C PRO A 137 -11.76 18.77 23.89
N LEU A 138 -12.72 18.55 22.99
CA LEU A 138 -13.84 17.62 23.17
C LEU A 138 -13.67 16.30 22.38
N THR A 139 -12.60 16.17 21.59
CA THR A 139 -12.34 14.94 20.82
C THR A 139 -11.72 13.89 21.74
N LEU A 140 -12.16 12.64 21.54
CA LEU A 140 -11.66 11.45 22.21
C LEU A 140 -11.09 10.52 21.15
N TRP A 141 -9.89 10.00 21.42
CA TRP A 141 -9.26 8.95 20.63
C TRP A 141 -9.14 7.70 21.50
N ALA A 142 -9.41 6.53 20.94
CA ALA A 142 -9.32 5.27 21.65
C ALA A 142 -8.54 4.27 20.83
N SER A 143 -7.72 3.47 21.50
CA SER A 143 -7.16 2.27 20.90
C SER A 143 -8.26 1.24 20.59
N GLU A 144 -7.93 0.22 19.81
CA GLU A 144 -8.68 -1.02 19.72
C GLU A 144 -8.84 -1.69 21.11
N VAL A 145 -9.85 -2.55 21.25
CA VAL A 145 -10.07 -3.28 22.52
C VAL A 145 -8.93 -4.28 22.71
N ASP A 146 -8.30 -4.22 23.88
CA ASP A 146 -7.18 -5.08 24.30
C ASP A 146 -5.93 -5.02 23.40
N VAL A 147 -5.84 -4.00 22.53
CA VAL A 147 -4.67 -3.66 21.71
C VAL A 147 -4.38 -2.17 21.93
N TYR A 148 -3.46 -1.84 22.84
CA TYR A 148 -3.27 -0.47 23.33
C TYR A 148 -2.37 0.40 22.43
N ASP A 149 -1.67 -0.22 21.50
CA ASP A 149 -0.73 0.38 20.55
C ASP A 149 -1.34 0.60 19.15
N ASN A 150 -2.63 0.30 18.97
CA ASN A 150 -3.38 0.48 17.72
C ASN A 150 -4.65 1.32 17.96
#